data_AF-A0A397FCG6-F1
#
_entry.id   AF-A0A397FCG6-F1
#
_cell.length_a   1.000
_cell.length_b   1.000
_cell.length_c   1.000
_cell.angle_alpha   90.00
_cell.angle_beta   90.00
_cell.angle_gamma   90.00
#
_symmetry.space_group_name_H-M   'P 1'
#
loop_
_entity.id
_entity.type
_entity.pdbx_description
1 polymer ?
#
loop_
_entity_poly.entity_id
_entity_poly.type
_entity_poly.pdbx_seq_one_letter_code
_entity_poly.pdbx_strand_id
1 'polypeptide(L)'
;MTTKKEKTPLLTVAASTSAAPLFATTAPEDYRGCGSAIFFTWLTPLMDLGSKKPLEFEDLYQLDQENRATHIATRFGHFWTLEQAKASPSLSWALARSFGRPFVLAGFLRLVRSTLQFTAPVVIKKTIAYLRNPDADPFDGYVLVAVIFVSGIVSSFCFRQYMYYVKETGLRFRSALVDQVFAKSLRLSSRAQQRRSTGEITNLMSIDASRIQRLTVDLHTVWVVPYLILISCFMLYAELGISFVAGIAVILLVIPITLCLSRVMKRLQKALMEVKDRRVKLCYEVLAGIKVIKLQAWELSFTKRVMDYRTDELDKFKAYIITQAISSAVYNGVPSLVAMASFVSYVMLGNALDVSTALTSLALFNVLRFPLFKLPQVVNAVVEASVSVRRLRDFLLDDERVEVPVGPLVDPGILLDHADFSFDESSVPALHDVSLSLRSGDLLAVVGAVGSGKSTLLQGILGDATCSAGRVFRRGNVAYVSQQPFVQNASLRDNILFG
;
A
#
# COMPACT_ATOMS: atom_id res chain seq x y z
N MET A 1 -11.44 -10.74 -64.16
CA MET A 1 -10.21 -10.10 -63.64
C MET A 1 -10.60 -8.86 -62.85
N THR A 2 -10.50 -8.90 -61.52
CA THR A 2 -10.65 -7.74 -60.63
C THR A 2 -9.90 -8.03 -59.33
N THR A 3 -8.63 -7.64 -59.27
CA THR A 3 -7.78 -7.85 -58.10
C THR A 3 -8.26 -7.01 -56.93
N LYS A 4 -8.69 -7.68 -55.86
CA LYS A 4 -9.10 -7.05 -54.59
C LYS A 4 -7.88 -6.35 -53.97
N LYS A 5 -7.92 -5.03 -53.81
CA LYS A 5 -6.93 -4.30 -52.99
C LYS A 5 -7.04 -4.82 -51.55
N GLU A 6 -5.96 -5.39 -51.03
CA GLU A 6 -5.83 -5.62 -49.60
C GLU A 6 -5.86 -4.28 -48.85
N LYS A 7 -6.60 -4.24 -47.75
CA LYS A 7 -6.61 -3.09 -46.85
C LYS A 7 -5.39 -3.18 -45.96
N THR A 8 -4.46 -2.24 -46.09
CA THR A 8 -3.36 -2.04 -45.15
C THR A 8 -3.90 -1.87 -43.73
N PRO A 9 -3.23 -2.41 -42.69
CA PRO A 9 -3.66 -2.22 -41.30
C PRO A 9 -3.54 -0.75 -40.89
N LEU A 10 -4.54 -0.24 -40.17
CA LEU A 10 -4.60 1.13 -39.62
C LEU A 10 -3.58 1.42 -38.49
N LEU A 11 -2.57 0.56 -38.31
CA LEU A 11 -1.54 0.63 -37.27
C LEU A 11 -0.11 0.41 -37.80
N THR A 12 0.15 0.71 -39.07
CA THR A 12 1.51 1.11 -39.45
C THR A 12 1.77 2.52 -38.96
N VAL A 13 2.12 2.64 -37.68
CA VAL A 13 2.79 3.84 -37.14
C VAL A 13 3.97 4.10 -38.05
N ALA A 14 3.98 5.27 -38.69
CA ALA A 14 5.14 5.70 -39.46
C ALA A 14 6.32 5.72 -38.48
N ALA A 15 7.37 4.96 -38.79
CA ALA A 15 8.62 5.00 -38.04
C ALA A 15 9.30 6.36 -38.30
N SER A 16 8.78 7.41 -37.67
CA SER A 16 9.46 8.69 -37.55
C SER A 16 10.76 8.40 -36.83
N THR A 17 11.87 8.67 -37.52
CA THR A 17 13.25 8.55 -37.06
C THR A 17 13.36 8.77 -35.55
N SER A 18 13.47 7.68 -34.80
CA SER A 18 13.45 7.74 -33.34
C SER A 18 14.76 8.34 -32.84
N ALA A 19 14.73 9.63 -32.54
CA ALA A 19 15.59 10.17 -31.51
C ALA A 19 15.41 9.25 -30.28
N ALA A 20 16.51 8.75 -29.72
CA ALA A 20 16.45 7.81 -28.61
C ALA A 20 15.55 8.39 -27.49
N PRO A 21 14.63 7.59 -26.92
CA PRO A 21 13.62 8.11 -26.01
C PRO A 21 14.28 8.88 -24.86
N LEU A 22 13.90 10.16 -24.75
CA LEU A 22 14.75 11.24 -24.20
C LEU A 22 15.15 11.02 -22.73
N PHE A 23 14.37 10.21 -22.01
CA PHE A 23 14.55 9.91 -20.60
C PHE A 23 14.84 8.44 -20.30
N ALA A 24 14.77 7.55 -21.29
CA ALA A 24 14.83 6.09 -21.10
C ALA A 24 16.18 5.55 -20.58
N THR A 25 17.23 6.37 -20.59
CA THR A 25 18.57 6.05 -20.07
C THR A 25 18.97 6.91 -18.87
N THR A 26 18.13 7.87 -18.47
CA THR A 26 18.39 8.80 -17.36
C THR A 26 17.48 8.51 -16.18
N ALA A 27 17.99 8.69 -14.96
CA ALA A 27 17.21 8.68 -13.74
C ALA A 27 17.01 10.12 -13.21
N PRO A 28 15.98 10.39 -12.38
CA PRO A 28 15.80 11.69 -11.72
C PRO A 28 17.04 12.13 -10.93
N GLU A 29 17.82 11.19 -10.40
CA GLU A 29 19.08 11.47 -9.71
C GLU A 29 20.18 12.10 -10.57
N ASP A 30 20.19 11.89 -11.90
CA ASP A 30 21.17 12.50 -12.82
C ASP A 30 20.97 14.03 -12.92
N TYR A 31 19.78 14.52 -12.57
CA TYR A 31 19.41 15.94 -12.57
C TYR A 31 19.58 16.61 -11.19
N ARG A 32 20.35 16.02 -10.25
CA ARG A 32 20.58 16.50 -8.87
C ARG A 32 21.48 17.74 -8.74
N GLY A 33 21.15 18.81 -9.44
CA GLY A 33 21.40 20.14 -8.86
C GLY A 33 20.59 20.27 -7.56
N CYS A 34 21.15 20.82 -6.48
CA CYS A 34 20.46 20.89 -5.18
C CYS A 34 19.07 21.56 -5.27
N GLY A 35 18.93 22.59 -6.10
CA GLY A 35 17.64 23.20 -6.41
C GLY A 35 16.66 22.26 -7.10
N SER A 36 17.12 21.46 -8.08
CA SER A 36 16.25 20.57 -8.86
C SER A 36 15.54 19.53 -8.00
N ALA A 37 16.24 18.94 -7.04
CA ALA A 37 15.65 17.99 -6.08
C ALA A 37 14.67 18.66 -5.10
N ILE A 38 14.94 19.90 -4.67
CA ILE A 38 14.10 20.63 -3.71
C ILE A 38 12.79 21.11 -4.37
N PHE A 39 12.88 21.62 -5.60
CA PHE A 39 11.77 22.20 -6.35
C PHE A 39 11.06 21.20 -7.29
N PHE A 40 11.59 19.98 -7.44
CA PHE A 40 11.10 18.95 -8.37
C PHE A 40 11.13 19.35 -9.86
N THR A 41 12.02 20.28 -10.26
CA THR A 41 12.11 20.76 -11.65
C THR A 41 12.59 19.70 -12.63
N TRP A 42 13.23 18.62 -12.16
CA TRP A 42 13.51 17.44 -12.97
C TRP A 42 12.26 16.79 -13.56
N LEU A 43 11.07 17.03 -13.00
CA LEU A 43 9.81 16.52 -13.55
C LEU A 43 9.26 17.38 -14.69
N THR A 44 9.66 18.66 -14.78
CA THR A 44 9.14 19.62 -15.78
C THR A 44 9.32 19.15 -17.22
N PRO A 45 10.49 18.63 -17.66
CA PRO A 45 10.67 18.15 -19.03
C PRO A 45 9.71 17.01 -19.42
N LEU A 46 9.40 16.10 -18.49
CA LEU A 46 8.44 15.02 -18.70
C LEU A 46 6.98 15.53 -18.75
N MET A 47 6.65 16.54 -17.94
CA MET A 47 5.34 17.20 -18.01
C MET A 47 5.16 17.97 -19.32
N ASP A 48 6.20 18.66 -19.79
CA ASP A 48 6.21 19.35 -21.08
C ASP A 48 6.07 18.36 -22.24
N LEU A 49 6.73 17.20 -22.19
CA LEU A 49 6.53 16.12 -23.15
C LEU A 49 5.09 15.59 -23.12
N GLY A 50 4.55 15.33 -21.93
CA GLY A 50 3.17 14.85 -21.71
C GLY A 50 2.09 15.85 -22.12
N SER A 51 2.41 17.15 -22.22
CA SER A 51 1.52 18.17 -22.78
C SER A 51 1.47 18.15 -24.32
N LYS A 52 2.49 17.57 -24.97
CA LYS A 52 2.65 17.54 -26.44
C LYS A 52 2.20 16.21 -27.04
N LYS A 53 2.40 15.10 -26.33
CA LYS A 53 1.90 13.76 -26.70
C LYS A 53 1.45 12.97 -25.47
N PRO A 54 0.53 11.99 -25.61
CA PRO A 54 0.37 10.94 -24.61
C PRO A 54 1.73 10.26 -24.36
N LEU A 55 2.07 10.08 -23.08
CA LEU A 55 3.33 9.43 -22.69
C LEU A 55 3.24 7.92 -22.88
N GLU A 56 4.25 7.35 -23.53
CA GLU A 56 4.44 5.91 -23.67
C GLU A 56 5.43 5.40 -22.60
N PHE A 57 5.56 4.08 -22.44
CA PHE A 57 6.45 3.50 -21.43
C PHE A 57 7.92 3.90 -21.64
N GLU A 58 8.34 4.03 -22.89
CA GLU A 58 9.70 4.44 -23.28
C GLU A 58 9.99 5.91 -22.94
N ASP A 59 8.98 6.77 -22.82
CA ASP A 59 9.17 8.18 -22.45
C ASP A 59 9.49 8.39 -20.96
N LEU A 60 9.41 7.33 -20.14
CA LEU A 60 9.56 7.44 -18.70
C LEU A 60 11.04 7.37 -18.27
N TYR A 61 11.38 8.13 -17.23
CA TYR A 61 12.67 8.01 -16.55
C TYR A 61 12.92 6.58 -16.05
N GLN A 62 14.18 6.15 -16.05
CA GLN A 62 14.57 4.99 -15.26
C GLN A 62 14.43 5.28 -13.75
N LEU A 63 14.21 4.23 -12.96
CA LEU A 63 14.31 4.32 -11.51
C LEU A 63 15.76 4.55 -11.08
N ASP A 64 15.94 5.48 -10.14
CA ASP A 64 17.20 5.69 -9.40
C ASP A 64 17.76 4.35 -8.91
N GLN A 65 19.09 4.19 -8.91
CA GLN A 65 19.73 2.92 -8.56
C GLN A 65 19.33 2.43 -7.16
N GLU A 66 19.21 3.35 -6.19
CA GLU A 66 18.73 3.02 -4.83
C GLU A 66 17.32 2.41 -4.79
N ASN A 67 16.47 2.80 -5.76
CA ASN A 67 15.05 2.47 -5.84
C ASN A 67 14.77 1.22 -6.71
N ARG A 68 15.81 0.60 -7.29
CA ARG A 68 15.69 -0.64 -8.07
C ARG A 68 15.46 -1.86 -7.17
N ALA A 69 14.65 -2.81 -7.64
CA ALA A 69 14.24 -3.98 -6.87
C ALA A 69 15.43 -4.78 -6.32
N THR A 70 16.48 -4.99 -7.11
CA THR A 70 17.69 -5.72 -6.70
C THR A 70 18.38 -5.09 -5.48
N HIS A 71 18.62 -3.78 -5.50
CA HIS A 71 19.25 -3.08 -4.37
C HIS A 71 18.36 -3.09 -3.12
N ILE A 72 17.05 -2.86 -3.30
CA ILE A 72 16.05 -2.92 -2.22
C ILE A 72 16.03 -4.33 -1.58
N ALA A 73 15.98 -5.38 -2.40
CA ALA A 73 15.97 -6.78 -1.99
C ALA A 73 17.22 -7.14 -1.19
N THR A 74 18.41 -6.88 -1.74
CA THR A 74 19.70 -7.17 -1.07
C THR A 74 19.79 -6.46 0.29
N ARG A 75 19.42 -5.16 0.33
CA ARG A 75 19.48 -4.34 1.54
C ARG A 75 18.50 -4.79 2.61
N PHE A 76 17.26 -5.13 2.23
CA PHE A 76 16.29 -5.67 3.17
C PHE A 76 16.67 -7.07 3.64
N GLY A 77 17.07 -7.97 2.73
CA GLY A 77 17.46 -9.34 3.03
C GLY A 77 18.54 -9.40 4.11
N HIS A 78 19.59 -8.58 3.99
CA HIS A 78 20.63 -8.46 5.02
C HIS A 78 20.07 -8.14 6.42
N PHE A 79 19.17 -7.16 6.55
CA PHE A 79 18.56 -6.83 7.84
C PHE A 79 17.52 -7.86 8.30
N TRP A 80 16.89 -8.59 7.37
CA TRP A 80 15.95 -9.66 7.68
C TRP A 80 16.66 -10.91 8.22
N THR A 81 17.81 -11.31 7.65
CA THR A 81 18.66 -12.38 8.20
C THR A 81 19.13 -12.05 9.62
N LEU A 82 19.52 -10.80 9.88
CA LEU A 82 19.88 -10.33 11.24
C LEU A 82 18.71 -10.35 12.24
N GLU A 83 17.46 -10.28 11.76
CA GLU A 83 16.26 -10.45 12.60
C GLU A 83 15.89 -11.92 12.82
N GLN A 84 16.06 -12.78 11.81
CA GLN A 84 15.82 -14.22 11.92
C GLN A 84 16.74 -14.89 12.96
N ALA A 85 17.95 -14.35 13.18
CA ALA A 85 18.87 -14.82 14.21
C ALA A 85 18.41 -14.53 15.66
N LYS A 86 17.27 -13.83 15.86
CA LYS A 86 16.71 -13.53 17.18
C LYS A 86 15.56 -14.49 17.52
N ALA A 87 15.36 -14.74 18.81
CA ALA A 87 14.25 -15.56 19.31
C ALA A 87 12.84 -15.02 18.94
N SER A 88 12.72 -13.74 18.58
CA SER A 88 11.45 -13.12 18.18
C SER A 88 11.63 -12.15 17.00
N PRO A 89 11.74 -12.65 15.75
CA PRO A 89 12.02 -11.84 14.57
C PRO A 89 10.96 -10.75 14.31
N SER A 90 11.41 -9.52 14.08
CA SER A 90 10.56 -8.34 13.89
C SER A 90 10.66 -7.76 12.48
N LEU A 91 9.69 -8.12 11.63
CA LEU A 91 9.60 -7.63 10.24
C LEU A 91 9.55 -6.09 10.15
N SER A 92 8.85 -5.43 11.08
CA SER A 92 8.78 -3.96 11.11
C SER A 92 10.12 -3.32 11.45
N TRP A 93 10.96 -3.96 12.26
CA TRP A 93 12.30 -3.47 12.60
C TRP A 93 13.30 -3.70 11.47
N ALA A 94 13.24 -4.84 10.77
CA ALA A 94 14.01 -5.07 9.55
C ALA A 94 13.71 -4.00 8.48
N LEU A 95 12.43 -3.70 8.23
CA LEU A 95 12.02 -2.60 7.34
C LEU A 95 12.55 -1.24 7.82
N ALA A 96 12.42 -0.94 9.11
CA ALA A 96 12.88 0.33 9.70
C ALA A 96 14.40 0.53 9.61
N ARG A 97 15.22 -0.51 9.83
CA ARG A 97 16.68 -0.41 9.63
C ARG A 97 17.08 -0.30 8.17
N SER A 98 16.35 -0.97 7.28
CA SER A 98 16.60 -0.93 5.85
C SER A 98 16.39 0.47 5.28
N PHE A 99 15.22 1.08 5.51
CA PHE A 99 14.79 2.32 4.82
C PHE A 99 14.27 3.43 5.74
N GLY A 100 14.42 3.34 7.06
CA GLY A 100 13.85 4.31 8.02
C GLY A 100 14.59 5.65 8.13
N ARG A 101 15.80 5.81 7.59
CA ARG A 101 16.56 7.09 7.72
C ARG A 101 15.82 8.28 7.06
N PRO A 102 15.38 8.21 5.78
CA PRO A 102 14.57 9.28 5.18
C PRO A 102 13.22 9.49 5.88
N PHE A 103 12.65 8.42 6.44
CA PHE A 103 11.40 8.48 7.21
C PHE A 103 11.54 9.30 8.50
N VAL A 104 12.64 9.14 9.25
CA VAL A 104 12.92 9.97 10.43
C VAL A 104 13.11 11.45 10.04
N LEU A 105 13.82 11.73 8.94
CA LEU A 105 13.95 13.10 8.40
C LEU A 105 12.58 13.69 8.01
N ALA A 106 11.71 12.89 7.40
CA ALA A 106 10.34 13.31 7.10
C ALA A 106 9.55 13.64 8.38
N GLY A 107 9.77 12.89 9.47
CA GLY A 107 9.21 13.20 10.78
C GLY A 107 9.60 14.59 11.29
N PHE A 108 10.87 14.99 11.13
CA PHE A 108 11.32 16.34 11.47
C PHE A 108 10.65 17.41 10.59
N LEU A 109 10.62 17.22 9.27
CA LEU A 109 9.93 18.13 8.33
C LEU A 109 8.43 18.26 8.66
N ARG A 110 7.81 17.16 9.09
CA ARG A 110 6.41 17.14 9.54
C ARG A 110 6.21 17.96 10.81
N LEU A 111 7.11 17.84 11.78
CA LEU A 111 7.10 18.65 13.00
C LEU A 111 7.19 20.14 12.65
N VAL A 112 8.19 20.55 11.87
CA VAL A 112 8.38 21.96 11.45
C VAL A 112 7.12 22.51 10.78
N ARG A 113 6.53 21.79 9.81
CA ARG A 113 5.27 22.19 9.16
C ARG A 113 4.09 22.26 10.13
N SER A 114 4.01 21.35 11.11
CA SER A 114 2.97 21.38 12.15
C SER A 114 3.16 22.53 13.14
N THR A 115 4.39 22.94 13.45
CA THR A 115 4.67 24.14 14.27
C THR A 115 4.29 25.42 13.53
N LEU A 116 4.68 25.54 12.25
CA LEU A 116 4.39 26.72 11.41
C LEU A 116 2.88 26.92 11.14
N GLN A 117 2.05 25.90 11.35
CA GLN A 117 0.59 26.06 11.30
C GLN A 117 0.05 27.03 12.38
N PHE A 118 0.76 27.18 13.51
CA PHE A 118 0.39 28.11 14.58
C PHE A 118 0.85 29.55 14.33
N THR A 119 1.68 29.80 13.31
CA THR A 119 2.12 31.17 12.97
C THR A 119 0.94 32.06 12.58
N ALA A 120 -0.05 31.54 11.83
CA ALA A 120 -1.21 32.33 11.40
C ALA A 120 -2.04 32.88 12.59
N PRO A 121 -2.51 32.07 13.57
CA PRO A 121 -3.13 32.60 14.79
C PRO A 121 -2.30 33.68 15.51
N VAL A 122 -1.00 33.44 15.73
CA VAL A 122 -0.11 34.38 16.45
C VAL A 122 0.04 35.71 15.71
N VAL A 123 0.21 35.67 14.39
CA VAL A 123 0.36 36.90 13.61
C VAL A 123 -0.95 37.66 13.53
N ILE A 124 -2.12 37.01 13.37
CA ILE A 124 -3.43 37.69 13.39
C ILE A 124 -3.59 38.56 14.63
N LYS A 125 -3.27 38.02 15.83
CA LYS A 125 -3.29 38.78 17.08
C LYS A 125 -2.37 40.00 17.06
N LYS A 126 -1.13 39.83 16.60
CA LYS A 126 -0.15 40.94 16.48
C LYS A 126 -0.55 41.98 15.44
N THR A 127 -1.10 41.57 14.29
CA THR A 127 -1.58 42.49 13.25
C THR A 127 -2.75 43.32 13.74
N ILE A 128 -3.69 42.74 14.52
CA ILE A 128 -4.80 43.50 15.09
C ILE A 128 -4.31 44.47 16.17
N ALA A 129 -3.30 44.10 16.97
CA ALA A 129 -2.66 45.01 17.92
C ALA A 129 -1.94 46.18 17.21
N TYR A 130 -1.18 45.89 16.15
CA TYR A 130 -0.52 46.89 15.30
C TYR A 130 -1.53 47.87 14.68
N LEU A 131 -2.60 47.36 14.04
CA LEU A 131 -3.64 48.19 13.41
C LEU A 131 -4.47 49.04 14.39
N ARG A 132 -4.37 48.78 15.70
CA ARG A 132 -5.02 49.60 16.74
C ARG A 132 -4.14 50.72 17.28
N ASN A 133 -2.84 50.72 16.99
CA ASN A 133 -1.90 51.72 17.47
C ASN A 133 -1.54 52.70 16.33
N PRO A 134 -2.03 53.95 16.33
CA PRO A 134 -1.74 54.92 15.27
C PRO A 134 -0.26 55.28 15.16
N ASP A 135 0.48 55.20 16.28
CA ASP A 135 1.89 55.59 16.40
C ASP A 135 2.85 54.39 16.22
N ALA A 136 2.38 53.25 15.71
CA ALA A 136 3.21 52.07 15.48
C ALA A 136 4.20 52.28 14.33
N ASP A 137 5.44 51.81 14.51
CA ASP A 137 6.48 51.85 13.47
C ASP A 137 6.07 50.99 12.26
N PRO A 138 5.99 51.53 11.03
CA PRO A 138 5.75 50.77 9.81
C PRO A 138 6.63 49.52 9.64
N PHE A 139 7.84 49.52 10.22
CA PHE A 139 8.73 48.36 10.24
C PHE A 139 8.10 47.13 10.89
N ASP A 140 7.37 47.27 12.01
CA ASP A 140 6.67 46.15 12.66
C ASP A 140 5.63 45.54 11.73
N GLY A 141 4.91 46.36 10.97
CA GLY A 141 3.96 45.92 9.94
C GLY A 141 4.64 45.07 8.86
N TYR A 142 5.79 45.53 8.34
CA TYR A 142 6.56 44.76 7.35
C TYR A 142 7.10 43.44 7.92
N VAL A 143 7.56 43.42 9.17
CA VAL A 143 8.01 42.19 9.86
C VAL A 143 6.86 41.17 9.97
N LEU A 144 5.65 41.58 10.34
CA LEU A 144 4.49 40.67 10.43
C LEU A 144 4.13 40.07 9.07
N VAL A 145 4.15 40.87 8.00
CA VAL A 145 3.92 40.38 6.63
C VAL A 145 5.01 39.41 6.19
N ALA A 146 6.28 39.73 6.43
CA ALA A 146 7.41 38.87 6.12
C ALA A 146 7.34 37.52 6.86
N VAL A 147 6.93 37.52 8.13
CA VAL A 147 6.73 36.29 8.92
C VAL A 147 5.63 35.40 8.32
N ILE A 148 4.49 35.95 7.89
CA ILE A 148 3.45 35.16 7.19
C ILE A 148 4.00 34.58 5.89
N PHE A 149 4.65 35.41 5.06
CA PHE A 149 5.17 34.99 3.77
C PHE A 149 6.22 33.88 3.88
N VAL A 150 7.25 34.08 4.71
CA VAL A 150 8.33 33.11 4.91
C VAL A 150 7.82 31.83 5.57
N SER A 151 6.95 31.92 6.59
CA SER A 151 6.37 30.72 7.22
C SER A 151 5.50 29.91 6.26
N GLY A 152 4.71 30.57 5.40
CA GLY A 152 3.92 29.93 4.35
C GLY A 152 4.78 29.17 3.34
N ILE A 153 5.89 29.78 2.89
CA ILE A 153 6.86 29.16 1.99
C ILE A 153 7.53 27.95 2.65
N VAL A 154 8.12 28.12 3.85
CA VAL A 154 8.82 27.03 4.56
C VAL A 154 7.87 25.87 4.89
N SER A 155 6.64 26.16 5.33
CA SER A 155 5.60 25.16 5.61
C SER A 155 5.22 24.36 4.34
N SER A 156 5.15 25.03 3.18
CA SER A 156 4.86 24.40 1.90
C SER A 156 6.00 23.48 1.44
N PHE A 157 7.26 23.92 1.53
CA PHE A 157 8.42 23.08 1.26
C PHE A 157 8.50 21.87 2.19
N CYS A 158 8.42 22.09 3.51
CA CYS A 158 8.44 21.03 4.50
C CYS A 158 7.34 20.00 4.25
N PHE A 159 6.14 20.43 3.85
CA PHE A 159 5.06 19.51 3.47
C PHE A 159 5.36 18.70 2.22
N ARG A 160 5.84 19.34 1.14
CA ARG A 160 6.10 18.64 -0.12
C ARG A 160 7.22 17.62 0.05
N GLN A 161 8.29 17.99 0.75
CA GLN A 161 9.41 17.11 1.05
C GLN A 161 9.03 15.97 2.01
N TYR A 162 8.23 16.24 3.06
CA TYR A 162 7.61 15.20 3.90
C TYR A 162 6.83 14.18 3.06
N MET A 163 5.94 14.66 2.17
CA MET A 163 5.10 13.79 1.35
C MET A 163 5.91 12.97 0.34
N TYR A 164 7.05 13.48 -0.13
CA TYR A 164 7.97 12.75 -1.00
C TYR A 164 8.65 11.60 -0.25
N TYR A 165 9.44 11.90 0.79
CA TYR A 165 10.21 10.90 1.54
C TYR A 165 9.34 9.77 2.12
N VAL A 166 8.15 10.10 2.61
CA VAL A 166 7.24 9.10 3.18
C VAL A 166 6.65 8.18 2.10
N LYS A 167 6.24 8.74 0.94
CA LYS A 167 5.77 7.92 -0.19
C LYS A 167 6.86 7.04 -0.77
N GLU A 168 8.07 7.57 -0.90
CA GLU A 168 9.24 6.82 -1.37
C GLU A 168 9.59 5.68 -0.39
N THR A 169 9.63 5.96 0.92
CA THR A 169 9.82 4.93 1.95
C THR A 169 8.74 3.84 1.85
N GLY A 170 7.47 4.23 1.69
CA GLY A 170 6.37 3.28 1.50
C GLY A 170 6.50 2.44 0.23
N LEU A 171 7.03 3.00 -0.85
CA LEU A 171 7.32 2.26 -2.08
C LEU A 171 8.47 1.27 -1.87
N ARG A 172 9.58 1.70 -1.24
CA ARG A 172 10.72 0.84 -0.88
C ARG A 172 10.29 -0.32 0.02
N PHE A 173 9.41 -0.07 1.01
CA PHE A 173 8.80 -1.11 1.85
C PHE A 173 8.01 -2.12 1.02
N ARG A 174 7.14 -1.67 0.10
CA ARG A 174 6.37 -2.59 -0.75
C ARG A 174 7.28 -3.41 -1.67
N SER A 175 8.25 -2.80 -2.33
CA SER A 175 9.16 -3.49 -3.23
C SER A 175 9.93 -4.60 -2.49
N ALA A 176 10.44 -4.31 -1.29
CA ALA A 176 11.10 -5.32 -0.44
C ALA A 176 10.16 -6.47 -0.05
N LEU A 177 8.93 -6.17 0.38
CA LEU A 177 7.99 -7.20 0.81
C LEU A 177 7.48 -8.06 -0.36
N VAL A 178 7.23 -7.46 -1.52
CA VAL A 178 6.79 -8.18 -2.73
C VAL A 178 7.90 -9.09 -3.25
N ASP A 179 9.14 -8.59 -3.33
CA ASP A 179 10.33 -9.36 -3.68
C ASP A 179 10.51 -10.57 -2.75
N GLN A 180 10.49 -10.35 -1.43
CA GLN A 180 10.78 -11.41 -0.47
C GLN A 180 9.64 -12.43 -0.35
N VAL A 181 8.38 -12.03 -0.50
CA VAL A 181 7.27 -12.99 -0.60
C VAL A 181 7.40 -13.85 -1.86
N PHE A 182 7.80 -13.25 -2.99
CA PHE A 182 8.06 -14.00 -4.23
C PHE A 182 9.25 -14.96 -4.07
N ALA A 183 10.39 -14.48 -3.59
CA ALA A 183 11.59 -15.28 -3.37
C ALA A 183 11.36 -16.43 -2.36
N LYS A 184 10.62 -16.17 -1.27
CA LYS A 184 10.20 -17.19 -0.31
C LYS A 184 9.27 -18.23 -0.95
N SER A 185 8.31 -17.80 -1.77
CA SER A 185 7.37 -18.72 -2.43
C SER A 185 8.03 -19.75 -3.34
N LEU A 186 9.21 -19.44 -3.90
CA LEU A 186 10.04 -20.34 -4.70
C LEU A 186 10.88 -21.33 -3.85
N ARG A 187 10.90 -21.18 -2.52
CA ARG A 187 11.71 -21.96 -1.58
C ARG A 187 10.89 -22.66 -0.49
N LEU A 188 9.58 -22.42 -0.40
CA LEU A 188 8.72 -23.09 0.59
C LEU A 188 8.86 -24.61 0.48
N SER A 189 8.81 -25.29 1.63
CA SER A 189 8.60 -26.73 1.70
C SER A 189 7.23 -27.11 1.13
N SER A 190 7.08 -28.34 0.59
CA SER A 190 5.78 -28.85 0.12
C SER A 190 4.68 -28.75 1.17
N ARG A 191 5.02 -28.95 2.45
CA ARG A 191 4.10 -28.78 3.59
C ARG A 191 3.59 -27.34 3.70
N ALA A 192 4.50 -26.37 3.70
CA ALA A 192 4.13 -24.96 3.76
C ALA A 192 3.33 -24.53 2.51
N GLN A 193 3.73 -25.00 1.33
CA GLN A 193 3.04 -24.72 0.07
C GLN A 193 1.60 -25.29 0.04
N GLN A 194 1.37 -26.49 0.59
CA GLN A 194 0.01 -27.06 0.73
C GLN A 194 -0.86 -26.26 1.71
N ARG A 195 -0.27 -25.65 2.74
CA ARG A 195 -0.99 -24.81 3.72
C ARG A 195 -1.30 -23.40 3.19
N ARG A 196 -0.52 -22.88 2.24
CA ARG A 196 -0.63 -21.52 1.69
C ARG A 196 -1.23 -21.54 0.29
N SER A 197 -2.48 -21.12 0.16
CA SER A 197 -3.10 -21.04 -1.16
C SER A 197 -2.44 -19.99 -2.06
N THR A 198 -2.41 -20.21 -3.38
CA THR A 198 -1.90 -19.22 -4.35
C THR A 198 -2.59 -17.86 -4.22
N GLY A 199 -3.88 -17.85 -3.86
CA GLY A 199 -4.64 -16.63 -3.56
C GLY A 199 -4.17 -15.91 -2.30
N GLU A 200 -3.76 -16.64 -1.26
CA GLU A 200 -3.17 -16.07 -0.04
C GLU A 200 -1.82 -15.38 -0.34
N ILE A 201 -0.91 -16.06 -1.06
CA ILE A 201 0.39 -15.49 -1.46
C ILE A 201 0.18 -14.24 -2.32
N THR A 202 -0.75 -14.30 -3.28
CA THR A 202 -1.13 -13.15 -4.12
C THR A 202 -1.67 -11.98 -3.28
N ASN A 203 -2.45 -12.26 -2.23
CA ASN A 203 -2.96 -11.25 -1.30
C ASN A 203 -1.84 -10.64 -0.43
N LEU A 204 -0.85 -11.42 0.01
CA LEU A 204 0.32 -10.90 0.73
C LEU A 204 1.07 -9.83 -0.10
N MET A 205 1.28 -10.11 -1.39
CA MET A 205 1.96 -9.20 -2.33
C MET A 205 1.10 -7.97 -2.71
N SER A 206 -0.20 -8.15 -2.93
CA SER A 206 -1.08 -7.11 -3.50
C SER A 206 -1.85 -6.29 -2.47
N ILE A 207 -2.25 -6.88 -1.34
CA ILE A 207 -3.07 -6.25 -0.29
C ILE A 207 -2.19 -5.89 0.91
N ASP A 208 -1.49 -6.86 1.52
CA ASP A 208 -0.80 -6.66 2.80
C ASP A 208 0.44 -5.76 2.66
N ALA A 209 1.30 -5.99 1.66
CA ALA A 209 2.42 -5.09 1.35
C ALA A 209 1.94 -3.68 0.93
N SER A 210 0.83 -3.61 0.20
CA SER A 210 0.17 -2.35 -0.21
C SER A 210 -0.44 -1.58 0.97
N ARG A 211 -0.92 -2.29 2.01
CA ARG A 211 -1.38 -1.68 3.26
C ARG A 211 -0.21 -1.10 4.05
N ILE A 212 0.92 -1.80 4.13
CA ILE A 212 2.13 -1.29 4.79
C ILE A 212 2.69 -0.06 4.04
N GLN A 213 2.68 -0.06 2.71
CA GLN A 213 2.98 1.13 1.90
C GLN A 213 2.11 2.33 2.30
N ARG A 214 0.77 2.15 2.36
CA ARG A 214 -0.16 3.21 2.75
C ARG A 214 0.05 3.69 4.19
N LEU A 215 0.36 2.79 5.13
CA LEU A 215 0.57 3.14 6.53
C LEU A 215 1.65 4.21 6.69
N THR A 216 2.74 4.18 5.91
CA THR A 216 3.84 5.15 6.05
C THR A 216 3.34 6.61 6.03
N VAL A 217 2.40 6.93 5.13
CA VAL A 217 1.77 8.27 4.97
C VAL A 217 1.04 8.73 6.23
N ASP A 218 0.39 7.80 6.93
CA ASP A 218 -0.41 8.08 8.11
C ASP A 218 0.38 7.92 9.43
N LEU A 219 1.49 7.18 9.46
CA LEU A 219 2.18 6.78 10.69
C LEU A 219 2.74 7.96 11.50
N HIS A 220 3.28 9.01 10.87
CA HIS A 220 3.68 10.22 11.62
C HIS A 220 2.48 10.97 12.23
N THR A 221 1.26 10.74 11.74
CA THR A 221 0.06 11.35 12.31
C THR A 221 -0.20 10.87 13.74
N VAL A 222 0.28 9.68 14.13
CA VAL A 222 0.11 9.12 15.48
C VAL A 222 0.64 10.04 16.58
N TRP A 223 1.82 10.66 16.39
CA TRP A 223 2.41 11.58 17.37
C TRP A 223 2.12 13.06 17.05
N VAL A 224 1.88 13.41 15.78
CA VAL A 224 1.47 14.77 15.38
C VAL A 224 0.10 15.14 15.96
N VAL A 225 -0.82 14.18 16.09
CA VAL A 225 -2.16 14.42 16.65
C VAL A 225 -2.10 14.88 18.11
N PRO A 226 -1.45 14.15 19.04
CA PRO A 226 -1.21 14.63 20.41
C PRO A 226 -0.48 15.98 20.44
N TYR A 227 0.56 16.16 19.63
CA TYR A 227 1.30 17.43 19.55
C TYR A 227 0.38 18.61 19.18
N LEU A 228 -0.41 18.48 18.12
CA LEU A 228 -1.35 19.52 17.69
C LEU A 228 -2.42 19.81 18.75
N ILE A 229 -2.94 18.79 19.45
CA ILE A 229 -3.91 18.97 20.52
C ILE A 229 -3.28 19.76 21.69
N LEU A 230 -2.11 19.34 22.17
CA LEU A 230 -1.43 19.98 23.29
C LEU A 230 -1.12 21.46 23.02
N ILE A 231 -0.51 21.78 21.88
CA ILE A 231 -0.18 23.18 21.52
C ILE A 231 -1.45 24.02 21.31
N SER A 232 -2.48 23.47 20.64
CA SER A 232 -3.73 24.21 20.43
C SER A 232 -4.45 24.48 21.76
N CYS A 233 -4.50 23.51 22.67
CA CYS A 233 -5.10 23.69 24.00
C CYS A 233 -4.34 24.71 24.85
N PHE A 234 -3.00 24.68 24.82
CA PHE A 234 -2.16 25.68 25.50
C PHE A 234 -2.43 27.10 24.98
N MET A 235 -2.47 27.28 23.66
CA MET A 235 -2.76 28.58 23.05
C MET A 235 -4.21 29.04 23.29
N LEU A 236 -5.19 28.14 23.24
CA LEU A 236 -6.59 28.47 23.54
C LEU A 236 -6.80 28.86 25.00
N TYR A 237 -6.09 28.23 25.94
CA TYR A 237 -6.10 28.65 27.34
C TYR A 237 -5.47 30.04 27.52
N ALA A 238 -4.41 30.36 26.77
CA ALA A 238 -3.80 31.69 26.79
C ALA A 238 -4.69 32.80 26.18
N GLU A 239 -5.60 32.48 25.26
CA GLU A 239 -6.55 33.43 24.68
C GLU A 239 -7.87 33.54 25.46
N LEU A 240 -8.43 32.44 25.96
CA LEU A 240 -9.79 32.38 26.53
C LEU A 240 -9.86 32.02 28.02
N GLY A 241 -8.71 31.85 28.68
CA GLY A 241 -8.63 31.35 30.06
C GLY A 241 -9.36 30.01 30.20
N ILE A 242 -10.12 29.84 31.28
CA ILE A 242 -10.89 28.61 31.53
C ILE A 242 -12.04 28.37 30.51
N SER A 243 -12.48 29.41 29.79
CA SER A 243 -13.66 29.36 28.90
C SER A 243 -13.50 28.40 27.71
N PHE A 244 -12.26 28.11 27.30
CA PHE A 244 -12.00 27.12 26.25
C PHE A 244 -12.46 25.70 26.61
N VAL A 245 -12.64 25.39 27.91
CA VAL A 245 -13.13 24.10 28.39
C VAL A 245 -14.57 23.87 27.92
N ALA A 246 -15.40 24.91 27.78
CA ALA A 246 -16.73 24.80 27.19
C ALA A 246 -16.66 24.32 25.72
N GLY A 247 -15.71 24.83 24.95
CA GLY A 247 -15.43 24.36 23.59
C GLY A 247 -14.95 22.90 23.55
N ILE A 248 -14.07 22.50 24.47
CA ILE A 248 -13.63 21.10 24.60
C ILE A 248 -14.80 20.19 24.97
N ALA A 249 -15.71 20.61 25.85
CA ALA A 249 -16.91 19.85 26.19
C ALA A 249 -17.80 19.62 24.95
N VAL A 250 -18.01 20.64 24.10
CA VAL A 250 -18.72 20.48 22.82
C VAL A 250 -18.00 19.49 21.90
N ILE A 251 -16.66 19.56 21.79
CA ILE A 251 -15.87 18.59 21.02
C ILE A 251 -16.12 17.15 21.52
N LEU A 252 -16.04 16.92 22.83
CA LEU A 252 -16.24 15.61 23.46
C LEU A 252 -17.67 15.08 23.23
N LEU A 253 -18.68 15.95 23.20
CA LEU A 253 -20.07 15.59 22.88
C LEU A 253 -20.29 15.29 21.39
N VAL A 254 -19.52 15.90 20.48
CA VAL A 254 -19.60 15.63 19.04
C VAL A 254 -18.92 14.31 18.65
N ILE A 255 -17.90 13.86 19.37
CA ILE A 255 -17.23 12.57 19.12
C ILE A 255 -18.22 11.38 19.06
N PRO A 256 -19.09 11.09 20.06
CA PRO A 256 -20.02 9.98 19.98
C PRO A 256 -21.05 10.12 18.84
N ILE A 257 -21.46 11.34 18.48
CA ILE A 257 -22.34 11.61 17.33
C ILE A 257 -21.64 11.20 16.02
N THR A 258 -20.39 11.62 15.81
CA THR A 258 -19.62 11.28 14.61
C THR A 258 -19.29 9.78 14.53
N LEU A 259 -19.04 9.12 15.67
CA LEU A 259 -18.87 7.66 15.74
C LEU A 259 -20.18 6.92 15.42
N CYS A 260 -21.33 7.41 15.88
CA CYS A 260 -22.65 6.86 15.55
C CYS A 260 -22.93 6.98 14.04
N LEU A 261 -22.78 8.18 13.48
CA LEU A 261 -22.92 8.43 12.04
C LEU A 261 -21.99 7.54 11.20
N SER A 262 -20.74 7.36 11.63
CA SER A 262 -19.78 6.46 10.98
C SER A 262 -20.23 5.00 10.97
N ARG A 263 -20.83 4.52 12.07
CA ARG A 263 -21.39 3.16 12.16
C ARG A 263 -22.61 2.98 11.24
N VAL A 264 -23.52 3.98 11.20
CA VAL A 264 -24.69 3.96 10.31
C VAL A 264 -24.24 3.99 8.84
N MET A 265 -23.33 4.88 8.49
CA MET A 265 -22.77 5.00 7.14
C MET A 265 -22.11 3.68 6.69
N LYS A 266 -21.36 3.00 7.56
CA LYS A 266 -20.77 1.67 7.26
C LYS A 266 -21.83 0.58 7.02
N ARG A 267 -22.95 0.59 7.76
CA ARG A 267 -24.08 -0.35 7.55
C ARG A 267 -24.76 -0.09 6.19
N LEU A 268 -25.07 1.17 5.90
CA LEU A 268 -25.68 1.58 4.62
C LEU A 268 -24.76 1.26 3.43
N GLN A 269 -23.45 1.51 3.55
CA GLN A 269 -22.47 1.16 2.53
C GLN A 269 -22.44 -0.34 2.27
N LYS A 270 -22.50 -1.20 3.31
CA LYS A 270 -22.56 -2.67 3.13
C LYS A 270 -23.82 -3.08 2.35
N ALA A 271 -24.99 -2.62 2.78
CA ALA A 271 -26.26 -2.93 2.12
C ALA A 271 -26.30 -2.45 0.65
N LEU A 272 -25.70 -1.30 0.36
CA LEU A 272 -25.54 -0.79 -0.99
C LEU A 272 -24.64 -1.69 -1.86
N MET A 273 -23.49 -2.14 -1.32
CA MET A 273 -22.60 -3.05 -2.06
C MET A 273 -23.29 -4.39 -2.35
N GLU A 274 -24.02 -4.97 -1.38
CA GLU A 274 -24.73 -6.25 -1.58
C GLU A 274 -25.72 -6.22 -2.76
N VAL A 275 -26.42 -5.10 -2.98
CA VAL A 275 -27.35 -4.94 -4.13
C VAL A 275 -26.59 -4.63 -5.42
N LYS A 276 -25.57 -3.77 -5.35
CA LYS A 276 -24.69 -3.47 -6.49
C LYS A 276 -24.03 -4.75 -7.04
N ASP A 277 -23.55 -5.64 -6.17
CA ASP A 277 -22.90 -6.88 -6.55
C ASP A 277 -23.88 -7.84 -7.24
N ARG A 278 -25.13 -7.94 -6.75
CA ARG A 278 -26.22 -8.69 -7.42
C ARG A 278 -26.52 -8.12 -8.81
N ARG A 279 -26.61 -6.79 -8.94
CA ARG A 279 -26.83 -6.12 -10.23
C ARG A 279 -25.70 -6.39 -11.21
N VAL A 280 -24.45 -6.22 -10.79
CA VAL A 280 -23.26 -6.46 -11.62
C VAL A 280 -23.18 -7.92 -12.04
N LYS A 281 -23.48 -8.86 -11.14
CA LYS A 281 -23.57 -10.29 -11.47
C LYS A 281 -24.62 -10.56 -12.54
N LEU A 282 -25.84 -10.03 -12.40
CA LEU A 282 -26.89 -10.20 -13.41
C LEU A 282 -26.50 -9.57 -14.77
N CYS A 283 -25.84 -8.41 -14.77
CA CYS A 283 -25.30 -7.83 -16.00
C CYS A 283 -24.28 -8.76 -16.67
N TYR A 284 -23.40 -9.41 -15.90
CA TYR A 284 -22.45 -10.39 -16.43
C TYR A 284 -23.15 -11.63 -17.00
N GLU A 285 -24.13 -12.18 -16.28
CA GLU A 285 -24.96 -13.32 -16.76
C GLU A 285 -25.67 -12.98 -18.09
N VAL A 286 -26.20 -11.75 -18.22
CA VAL A 286 -26.84 -11.27 -19.47
C VAL A 286 -25.84 -11.11 -20.62
N LEU A 287 -24.64 -10.57 -20.36
CA LEU A 287 -23.61 -10.40 -21.38
C LEU A 287 -23.04 -11.75 -21.85
N ALA A 288 -22.79 -12.68 -20.92
CA ALA A 288 -22.36 -14.04 -21.25
C ALA A 288 -23.44 -14.82 -22.03
N GLY A 289 -24.71 -14.64 -21.67
CA GLY A 289 -25.86 -15.27 -22.33
C GLY A 289 -26.42 -14.53 -23.55
N ILE A 290 -25.78 -13.45 -24.02
CA ILE A 290 -26.41 -12.46 -24.92
C ILE A 290 -26.99 -13.06 -26.21
N LYS A 291 -26.33 -14.07 -26.79
CA LYS A 291 -26.80 -14.77 -28.00
C LYS A 291 -28.14 -15.46 -27.78
N VAL A 292 -28.32 -16.14 -26.64
CA VAL A 292 -29.57 -16.84 -26.31
C VAL A 292 -30.68 -15.84 -26.02
N ILE A 293 -30.38 -14.79 -25.25
CA ILE A 293 -31.34 -13.73 -24.90
C ILE A 293 -31.87 -13.03 -26.17
N LYS A 294 -30.97 -12.75 -27.13
CA LYS A 294 -31.31 -12.20 -28.46
C LYS A 294 -32.18 -13.14 -29.30
N LEU A 295 -31.84 -14.43 -29.35
CA LEU A 295 -32.61 -15.44 -30.09
C LEU A 295 -34.03 -15.64 -29.54
N GLN A 296 -34.24 -15.37 -28.24
CA GLN A 296 -35.52 -15.53 -27.54
C GLN A 296 -36.30 -14.21 -27.36
N ALA A 297 -35.79 -13.09 -27.88
CA ALA A 297 -36.36 -11.75 -27.68
C ALA A 297 -36.60 -11.36 -26.20
N TRP A 298 -35.73 -11.83 -25.29
CA TRP A 298 -35.89 -11.65 -23.84
C TRP A 298 -35.27 -10.35 -23.29
N GLU A 299 -34.76 -9.45 -24.14
CA GLU A 299 -34.00 -8.26 -23.71
C GLU A 299 -34.80 -7.35 -22.78
N LEU A 300 -36.09 -7.12 -23.07
CA LEU A 300 -36.95 -6.27 -22.24
C LEU A 300 -37.17 -6.87 -20.85
N SER A 301 -37.31 -8.20 -20.76
CA SER A 301 -37.49 -8.93 -19.50
C SER A 301 -36.23 -8.85 -18.63
N PHE A 302 -35.05 -9.12 -19.20
CA PHE A 302 -33.78 -8.97 -18.48
C PHE A 302 -33.46 -7.52 -18.14
N THR A 303 -33.77 -6.57 -19.03
CA THR A 303 -33.62 -5.13 -18.76
C THR A 303 -34.46 -4.72 -17.56
N LYS A 304 -35.73 -5.13 -17.48
CA LYS A 304 -36.59 -4.88 -16.33
C LYS A 304 -35.97 -5.44 -15.03
N ARG A 305 -35.54 -6.70 -15.02
CA ARG A 305 -34.88 -7.33 -13.86
C ARG A 305 -33.61 -6.58 -13.40
N VAL A 306 -32.81 -6.06 -14.33
CA VAL A 306 -31.65 -5.21 -14.01
C VAL A 306 -32.08 -3.85 -13.45
N MET A 307 -33.16 -3.27 -13.96
CA MET A 307 -33.71 -1.99 -13.50
C MET A 307 -34.38 -2.10 -12.11
N ASP A 308 -34.97 -3.24 -11.77
CA ASP A 308 -35.50 -3.51 -10.43
C ASP A 308 -34.36 -3.44 -9.38
N TYR A 309 -33.24 -4.13 -9.64
CA TYR A 309 -32.03 -4.01 -8.81
C TYR A 309 -31.41 -2.61 -8.83
N ARG A 310 -31.50 -1.88 -9.95
CA ARG A 310 -30.99 -0.50 -10.04
C ARG A 310 -31.81 0.47 -9.20
N THR A 311 -33.13 0.28 -9.12
CA THR A 311 -34.01 1.09 -8.27
C THR A 311 -33.66 0.89 -6.80
N ASP A 312 -33.53 -0.37 -6.37
CA ASP A 312 -33.15 -0.71 -5.00
C ASP A 312 -31.71 -0.27 -4.62
N GLU A 313 -30.77 -0.30 -5.58
CA GLU A 313 -29.43 0.29 -5.44
C GLU A 313 -29.53 1.82 -5.24
N LEU A 314 -30.39 2.51 -5.99
CA LEU A 314 -30.57 3.96 -5.91
C LEU A 314 -31.20 4.40 -4.58
N ASP A 315 -32.18 3.67 -4.05
CA ASP A 315 -32.78 3.98 -2.75
C ASP A 315 -31.78 3.83 -1.60
N LYS A 316 -31.00 2.75 -1.60
CA LYS A 316 -29.90 2.54 -0.65
C LYS A 316 -28.80 3.60 -0.82
N PHE A 317 -28.49 3.98 -2.06
CA PHE A 317 -27.52 5.03 -2.36
C PHE A 317 -28.00 6.40 -1.87
N LYS A 318 -29.28 6.73 -2.04
CA LYS A 318 -29.89 7.96 -1.53
C LYS A 318 -29.77 8.04 0.00
N ALA A 319 -30.11 6.97 0.72
CA ALA A 319 -29.95 6.90 2.17
C ALA A 319 -28.48 7.07 2.62
N TYR A 320 -27.54 6.44 1.90
CA TYR A 320 -26.11 6.59 2.13
C TYR A 320 -25.63 8.03 1.91
N ILE A 321 -25.98 8.67 0.79
CA ILE A 321 -25.59 10.05 0.45
C ILE A 321 -26.20 11.07 1.42
N ILE A 322 -27.47 10.90 1.83
CA ILE A 322 -28.09 11.76 2.86
C ILE A 322 -27.32 11.64 4.19
N THR A 323 -26.96 10.41 4.60
CA THR A 323 -26.16 10.19 5.82
C THR A 323 -24.77 10.82 5.70
N GLN A 324 -24.14 10.74 4.53
CA GLN A 324 -22.86 11.37 4.24
C GLN A 324 -22.96 12.91 4.27
N ALA A 325 -24.05 13.48 3.75
CA ALA A 325 -24.32 14.92 3.80
C ALA A 325 -24.52 15.40 5.24
N ILE A 326 -25.29 14.68 6.06
CA ILE A 326 -25.45 14.96 7.50
C ILE A 326 -24.09 14.92 8.22
N SER A 327 -23.27 13.89 7.96
CA SER A 327 -21.93 13.78 8.53
C SER A 327 -21.00 14.92 8.11
N SER A 328 -21.09 15.37 6.85
CA SER A 328 -20.36 16.54 6.34
C SER A 328 -20.85 17.85 6.97
N ALA A 329 -22.17 18.01 7.16
CA ALA A 329 -22.76 19.17 7.82
C ALA A 329 -22.30 19.27 9.29
N VAL A 330 -22.35 18.15 10.04
CA VAL A 330 -21.79 18.07 11.39
C VAL A 330 -20.31 18.43 11.38
N TYR A 331 -19.49 17.84 10.49
CA TYR A 331 -18.05 18.11 10.40
C TYR A 331 -17.71 19.58 10.10
N ASN A 332 -18.52 20.26 9.30
CA ASN A 332 -18.35 21.69 9.00
C ASN A 332 -18.93 22.62 10.07
N GLY A 333 -19.95 22.17 10.82
CA GLY A 333 -20.58 22.94 11.91
C GLY A 333 -19.81 22.92 13.23
N VAL A 334 -18.95 21.93 13.49
CA VAL A 334 -18.21 21.81 14.77
C VAL A 334 -17.48 23.10 15.17
N PRO A 335 -16.68 23.77 14.31
CA PRO A 335 -15.94 24.96 14.72
C PRO A 335 -16.84 26.09 15.21
N SER A 336 -18.00 26.29 14.58
CA SER A 336 -18.97 27.31 14.97
C SER A 336 -19.62 26.99 16.32
N LEU A 337 -20.01 25.73 16.57
CA LEU A 337 -20.57 25.30 17.86
C LEU A 337 -19.56 25.46 19.00
N VAL A 338 -18.31 25.07 18.76
CA VAL A 338 -17.19 25.16 19.71
C VAL A 338 -16.84 26.61 20.02
N ALA A 339 -16.77 27.46 18.99
CA ALA A 339 -16.54 28.90 19.14
C ALA A 339 -17.67 29.56 19.93
N MET A 340 -18.94 29.31 19.58
CA MET A 340 -20.10 29.85 20.31
C MET A 340 -20.06 29.47 21.79
N ALA A 341 -19.89 28.19 22.13
CA ALA A 341 -19.85 27.75 23.53
C ALA A 341 -18.70 28.41 24.32
N SER A 342 -17.52 28.53 23.70
CA SER A 342 -16.36 29.15 24.34
C SER A 342 -16.53 30.67 24.52
N PHE A 343 -17.06 31.37 23.51
CA PHE A 343 -17.28 32.82 23.55
C PHE A 343 -18.43 33.21 24.49
N VAL A 344 -19.53 32.45 24.51
CA VAL A 344 -20.61 32.66 25.49
C VAL A 344 -20.07 32.44 26.91
N SER A 345 -19.32 31.36 27.15
CA SER A 345 -18.66 31.15 28.45
C SER A 345 -17.70 32.28 28.83
N TYR A 346 -16.95 32.82 27.86
CA TYR A 346 -15.98 33.90 28.10
C TYR A 346 -16.66 35.19 28.55
N VAL A 347 -17.75 35.58 27.87
CA VAL A 347 -18.57 36.75 28.22
C VAL A 347 -19.34 36.55 29.53
N MET A 348 -19.88 35.35 29.78
CA MET A 348 -20.57 35.04 31.04
C MET A 348 -19.64 35.06 32.27
N LEU A 349 -18.34 34.84 32.09
CA LEU A 349 -17.32 35.04 33.13
C LEU A 349 -16.86 36.51 33.27
N GLY A 350 -17.54 37.46 32.62
CA GLY A 350 -17.28 38.89 32.74
C GLY A 350 -16.16 39.43 31.84
N ASN A 351 -15.61 38.62 30.93
CA ASN A 351 -14.53 39.06 30.05
C ASN A 351 -15.09 39.75 28.80
N ALA A 352 -14.44 40.85 28.38
CA ALA A 352 -14.77 41.51 27.12
C ALA A 352 -14.20 40.73 25.92
N LEU A 353 -15.07 40.18 25.06
CA LEU A 353 -14.65 39.50 23.85
C LEU A 353 -14.24 40.51 22.78
N ASP A 354 -12.93 40.64 22.56
CA ASP A 354 -12.38 41.50 21.51
C ASP A 354 -12.17 40.74 20.18
N VAL A 355 -12.08 41.49 19.07
CA VAL A 355 -11.90 40.94 17.71
C VAL A 355 -10.65 40.08 17.60
N SER A 356 -9.55 40.44 18.28
CA SER A 356 -8.30 39.66 18.26
C SER A 356 -8.47 38.29 18.89
N THR A 357 -9.02 38.24 20.11
CA THR A 357 -9.27 37.01 20.86
C THR A 357 -10.23 36.09 20.09
N ALA A 358 -11.28 36.66 19.51
CA ALA A 358 -12.26 35.92 18.71
C ALA A 358 -11.63 35.28 17.46
N LEU A 359 -10.93 36.05 16.62
CA LEU A 359 -10.33 35.54 15.38
C LEU A 359 -9.19 34.54 15.65
N THR A 360 -8.35 34.81 16.66
CA THR A 360 -7.25 33.91 17.05
C THR A 360 -7.79 32.57 17.55
N SER A 361 -8.82 32.59 18.41
CA SER A 361 -9.46 31.38 18.92
C SER A 361 -10.15 30.58 17.81
N LEU A 362 -10.84 31.24 16.88
CA LEU A 362 -11.49 30.58 15.74
C LEU A 362 -10.46 29.88 14.83
N ALA A 363 -9.30 30.50 14.62
CA ALA A 363 -8.20 29.87 13.88
C ALA A 363 -7.65 28.63 14.61
N LEU A 364 -7.47 28.69 15.94
CA LEU A 364 -7.01 27.56 16.75
C LEU A 364 -8.03 26.40 16.80
N PHE A 365 -9.33 26.67 16.89
CA PHE A 365 -10.37 25.63 16.78
C PHE A 365 -10.37 24.94 15.42
N ASN A 366 -10.06 25.67 14.33
CA ASN A 366 -9.88 25.06 13.01
C ASN A 366 -8.62 24.17 12.92
N VAL A 367 -7.56 24.43 13.70
CA VAL A 367 -6.41 23.52 13.81
C VAL A 367 -6.80 22.22 14.51
N LEU A 368 -7.55 22.28 15.62
CA LEU A 368 -8.06 21.11 16.36
C LEU A 368 -9.00 20.21 15.54
N ARG A 369 -9.61 20.75 14.48
CA ARG A 369 -10.50 20.01 13.56
C ARG A 369 -9.82 18.86 12.82
N PHE A 370 -8.52 18.94 12.51
CA PHE A 370 -7.80 17.84 11.84
C PHE A 370 -7.51 16.65 12.80
N PRO A 371 -6.92 16.86 13.99
CA PRO A 371 -6.72 15.82 15.00
C PRO A 371 -7.93 14.93 15.27
N LEU A 372 -9.08 15.53 15.55
CA LEU A 372 -10.29 14.83 16.00
C LEU A 372 -10.82 13.81 14.99
N PHE A 373 -10.82 14.17 13.71
CA PHE A 373 -11.39 13.34 12.64
C PHE A 373 -10.37 12.40 12.00
N LYS A 374 -9.07 12.73 12.06
CA LYS A 374 -8.00 11.89 11.50
C LYS A 374 -7.57 10.79 12.46
N LEU A 375 -7.60 11.01 13.79
CA LEU A 375 -7.16 10.02 14.79
C LEU A 375 -7.84 8.63 14.64
N PRO A 376 -9.19 8.52 14.51
CA PRO A 376 -9.82 7.20 14.35
C PRO A 376 -9.40 6.47 13.07
N GLN A 377 -9.10 7.21 11.99
CA GLN A 377 -8.63 6.62 10.73
C GLN A 377 -7.22 6.04 10.89
N VAL A 378 -6.33 6.78 11.56
CA VAL A 378 -4.94 6.39 11.80
C VAL A 378 -4.87 5.17 12.73
N VAL A 379 -5.68 5.13 13.79
CA VAL A 379 -5.78 3.97 14.68
C VAL A 379 -6.22 2.72 13.90
N ASN A 380 -7.25 2.82 13.06
CA ASN A 380 -7.67 1.70 12.21
C ASN A 380 -6.57 1.26 11.23
N ALA A 381 -5.88 2.21 10.58
CA ALA A 381 -4.79 1.92 9.66
C ALA A 381 -3.61 1.19 10.34
N VAL A 382 -3.24 1.60 11.56
CA VAL A 382 -2.21 0.92 12.38
C VAL A 382 -2.66 -0.49 12.76
N VAL A 383 -3.90 -0.67 13.21
CA VAL A 383 -4.44 -1.99 13.58
C VAL A 383 -4.45 -2.94 12.38
N GLU A 384 -5.02 -2.53 11.24
CA GLU A 384 -5.03 -3.37 10.04
C GLU A 384 -3.61 -3.70 9.56
N ALA A 385 -2.69 -2.73 9.58
CA ALA A 385 -1.31 -2.94 9.15
C ALA A 385 -0.55 -3.88 10.11
N SER A 386 -0.87 -3.87 11.41
CA SER A 386 -0.28 -4.82 12.37
C SER A 386 -0.64 -6.27 12.05
N VAL A 387 -1.85 -6.52 11.54
CA VAL A 387 -2.29 -7.84 11.05
C VAL A 387 -1.53 -8.21 9.78
N SER A 388 -1.35 -7.27 8.85
CA SER A 388 -0.54 -7.48 7.64
C SER A 388 0.92 -7.79 7.94
N VAL A 389 1.55 -7.05 8.86
CA VAL A 389 2.93 -7.30 9.32
C VAL A 389 3.04 -8.69 9.94
N ARG A 390 2.06 -9.11 10.76
CA ARG A 390 2.03 -10.46 11.34
C ARG A 390 1.95 -11.53 10.24
N ARG A 391 1.00 -11.44 9.33
CA ARG A 391 0.83 -12.42 8.23
C ARG A 391 2.06 -12.54 7.35
N LEU A 392 2.66 -11.42 6.96
CA LEU A 392 3.89 -11.40 6.16
C LEU A 392 5.07 -11.99 6.93
N ARG A 393 5.23 -11.66 8.21
CA ARG A 393 6.27 -12.26 9.07
C ARG A 393 6.09 -13.77 9.17
N ASP A 394 4.88 -14.22 9.48
CA ASP A 394 4.59 -15.64 9.69
C ASP A 394 4.81 -16.44 8.39
N PHE A 395 4.48 -15.88 7.23
CA PHE A 395 4.80 -16.47 5.92
C PHE A 395 6.30 -16.51 5.61
N LEU A 396 7.04 -15.42 5.89
CA LEU A 396 8.48 -15.37 5.68
C LEU A 396 9.26 -16.31 6.62
N LEU A 397 8.64 -16.74 7.73
CA LEU A 397 9.15 -17.73 8.68
C LEU A 397 8.64 -19.16 8.45
N ASP A 398 7.75 -19.42 7.47
CA ASP A 398 7.36 -20.79 7.13
C ASP A 398 8.57 -21.60 6.63
N ASP A 399 8.55 -22.92 6.81
CA ASP A 399 9.69 -23.81 6.53
C ASP A 399 10.05 -23.84 5.04
N GLU A 400 11.35 -23.70 4.74
CA GLU A 400 11.89 -23.84 3.38
C GLU A 400 12.23 -25.31 3.06
N ARG A 401 12.22 -25.66 1.76
CA ARG A 401 12.60 -26.98 1.28
C ARG A 401 14.08 -27.25 1.59
N VAL A 402 14.40 -28.49 1.97
CA VAL A 402 15.78 -28.94 2.10
C VAL A 402 16.26 -29.39 0.73
N GLU A 403 17.30 -28.73 0.20
CA GLU A 403 17.84 -29.13 -1.11
C GLU A 403 18.57 -30.48 -1.01
N VAL A 404 18.28 -31.40 -1.93
CA VAL A 404 18.97 -32.69 -2.01
C VAL A 404 20.46 -32.44 -2.26
N PRO A 405 21.36 -32.94 -1.40
CA PRO A 405 22.78 -32.64 -1.52
C PRO A 405 23.35 -33.22 -2.82
N VAL A 406 24.18 -32.42 -3.49
CA VAL A 406 25.10 -32.90 -4.51
C VAL A 406 26.19 -33.69 -3.79
N GLY A 407 25.95 -34.99 -3.60
CA GLY A 407 26.90 -35.89 -2.95
C GLY A 407 28.23 -35.96 -3.73
N PRO A 408 29.31 -36.49 -3.12
CA PRO A 408 30.60 -36.71 -3.76
C PRO A 408 30.57 -37.91 -4.74
N LEU A 409 29.50 -38.01 -5.54
CA LEU A 409 29.17 -39.11 -6.40
C LEU A 409 29.92 -39.05 -7.73
N VAL A 410 30.97 -39.87 -7.86
CA VAL A 410 31.63 -40.15 -9.14
C VAL A 410 30.77 -41.11 -9.98
N ASP A 411 30.26 -42.16 -9.34
CA ASP A 411 29.21 -43.11 -9.77
C ASP A 411 28.67 -43.75 -8.47
N PRO A 412 27.36 -44.05 -8.30
CA PRO A 412 26.21 -43.79 -9.19
C PRO A 412 25.88 -42.31 -9.39
N GLY A 413 24.99 -41.97 -10.34
CA GLY A 413 24.48 -40.61 -10.55
C GLY A 413 23.31 -40.23 -9.64
N ILE A 414 22.52 -41.21 -9.20
CA ILE A 414 21.48 -41.07 -8.16
C ILE A 414 21.68 -42.22 -7.16
N LEU A 415 21.68 -41.90 -5.87
CA LEU A 415 21.71 -42.86 -4.78
C LEU A 415 20.60 -42.57 -3.76
N LEU A 416 19.77 -43.56 -3.51
CA LEU A 416 18.86 -43.67 -2.38
C LEU A 416 19.39 -44.82 -1.50
N ASP A 417 19.61 -44.52 -0.22
CA ASP A 417 20.20 -45.43 0.76
C ASP A 417 19.27 -45.46 1.98
N HIS A 418 18.48 -46.55 2.10
CA HIS A 418 17.46 -46.75 3.14
C HIS A 418 16.54 -45.53 3.35
N ALA A 419 16.09 -44.91 2.26
CA ALA A 419 15.44 -43.60 2.28
C ALA A 419 13.92 -43.69 2.55
N ASP A 420 13.48 -43.02 3.61
CA ASP A 420 12.07 -42.76 3.92
C ASP A 420 11.66 -41.39 3.36
N PHE A 421 10.57 -41.34 2.59
CA PHE A 421 10.04 -40.08 2.03
C PHE A 421 8.68 -39.71 2.63
N SER A 422 8.59 -38.49 3.14
CA SER A 422 7.34 -37.90 3.64
C SER A 422 7.08 -36.51 3.05
N PHE A 423 5.83 -36.08 3.12
CA PHE A 423 5.45 -34.67 2.88
C PHE A 423 5.18 -33.92 4.20
N ASP A 424 5.15 -34.62 5.33
CA ASP A 424 5.00 -34.06 6.66
C ASP A 424 5.81 -34.87 7.68
N GLU A 425 6.59 -34.20 8.53
CA GLU A 425 7.40 -34.86 9.58
C GLU A 425 6.53 -35.59 10.62
N SER A 426 5.27 -35.17 10.77
CA SER A 426 4.29 -35.80 11.66
C SER A 426 3.46 -36.93 11.01
N SER A 427 3.63 -37.23 9.72
CA SER A 427 2.91 -38.32 9.05
C SER A 427 3.77 -39.56 8.87
N VAL A 428 3.12 -40.73 8.82
CA VAL A 428 3.76 -41.96 8.33
C VAL A 428 4.33 -41.70 6.93
N PRO A 429 5.63 -41.98 6.69
CA PRO A 429 6.24 -41.84 5.36
C PRO A 429 5.41 -42.51 4.26
N ALA A 430 5.28 -41.81 3.13
CA ALA A 430 4.55 -42.31 1.96
C ALA A 430 5.37 -43.35 1.17
N LEU A 431 6.69 -43.40 1.40
CA LEU A 431 7.59 -44.47 1.00
C LEU A 431 8.53 -44.77 2.17
N HIS A 432 8.82 -46.05 2.37
CA HIS A 432 9.70 -46.56 3.42
C HIS A 432 10.86 -47.35 2.83
N ASP A 433 12.02 -47.27 3.46
CA ASP A 433 13.21 -48.11 3.23
C ASP A 433 13.63 -48.21 1.76
N VAL A 434 13.55 -47.10 1.02
CA VAL A 434 13.83 -47.09 -0.42
C VAL A 434 15.33 -47.06 -0.66
N SER A 435 15.87 -48.16 -1.20
CA SER A 435 17.25 -48.27 -1.67
C SER A 435 17.31 -48.41 -3.19
N LEU A 436 18.06 -47.54 -3.86
CA LEU A 436 18.16 -47.47 -5.32
C LEU A 436 19.49 -46.82 -5.74
N SER A 437 20.19 -47.42 -6.69
CA SER A 437 21.43 -46.88 -7.25
C SER A 437 21.33 -46.87 -8.78
N LEU A 438 21.41 -45.68 -9.40
CA LEU A 438 21.32 -45.50 -10.86
C LEU A 438 22.60 -44.88 -11.41
N ARG A 439 23.19 -45.50 -12.42
CA ARG A 439 24.38 -45.02 -13.12
C ARG A 439 24.03 -44.08 -14.26
N SER A 440 25.03 -43.34 -14.74
CA SER A 440 24.87 -42.49 -15.91
C SER A 440 24.66 -43.34 -17.17
N GLY A 441 23.50 -43.20 -17.82
CA GLY A 441 23.12 -43.95 -19.02
C GLY A 441 22.02 -45.01 -18.79
N ASP A 442 21.64 -45.26 -17.53
CA ASP A 442 20.56 -46.19 -17.20
C ASP A 442 19.17 -45.67 -17.64
N LEU A 443 18.35 -46.56 -18.21
CA LEU A 443 16.93 -46.31 -18.49
C LEU A 443 16.06 -47.09 -17.49
N LEU A 444 15.56 -46.40 -16.46
CA LEU A 444 14.69 -46.99 -15.44
C LEU A 444 13.20 -46.86 -15.81
N ALA A 445 12.44 -47.94 -15.63
CA ALA A 445 10.98 -47.93 -15.63
C ALA A 445 10.43 -48.19 -14.22
N VAL A 446 9.54 -47.32 -13.74
CA VAL A 446 8.88 -47.45 -12.42
C VAL A 446 7.42 -47.86 -12.61
N VAL A 447 7.09 -49.08 -12.21
CA VAL A 447 5.74 -49.67 -12.36
C VAL A 447 5.09 -49.96 -11.00
N GLY A 448 3.75 -49.98 -10.96
CA GLY A 448 2.99 -50.27 -9.72
C GLY A 448 1.57 -49.73 -9.77
N ALA A 449 0.72 -50.16 -8.83
CA ALA A 449 -0.70 -49.77 -8.75
C ALA A 449 -0.92 -48.25 -8.55
N VAL A 450 -2.13 -47.76 -8.81
CA VAL A 450 -2.50 -46.36 -8.50
C VAL A 450 -2.32 -46.11 -6.99
N GLY A 451 -1.70 -44.99 -6.62
CA GLY A 451 -1.38 -44.68 -5.22
C GLY A 451 -0.09 -45.30 -4.67
N SER A 452 0.63 -46.14 -5.42
CA SER A 452 1.86 -46.83 -4.97
C SER A 452 3.12 -45.93 -4.80
N GLY A 453 2.98 -44.64 -4.49
CA GLY A 453 4.10 -43.73 -4.24
C GLY A 453 5.02 -43.37 -5.42
N LYS A 454 4.71 -43.77 -6.66
CA LYS A 454 5.57 -43.48 -7.84
C LYS A 454 5.92 -42.01 -8.02
N SER A 455 4.94 -41.11 -7.89
CA SER A 455 5.16 -39.67 -7.97
C SER A 455 5.98 -39.16 -6.78
N THR A 456 5.74 -39.70 -5.58
CA THR A 456 6.52 -39.42 -4.36
C THR A 456 8.00 -39.76 -4.53
N LEU A 457 8.33 -40.89 -5.18
CA LEU A 457 9.71 -41.28 -5.46
C LEU A 457 10.45 -40.22 -6.30
N LEU A 458 9.80 -39.74 -7.37
CA LEU A 458 10.35 -38.68 -8.21
C LEU A 458 10.48 -37.35 -7.44
N GLN A 459 9.46 -36.99 -6.64
CA GLN A 459 9.48 -35.79 -5.80
C GLN A 459 10.56 -35.86 -4.70
N GLY A 460 10.87 -37.06 -4.19
CA GLY A 460 11.97 -37.29 -3.26
C GLY A 460 13.35 -37.08 -3.89
N ILE A 461 13.54 -37.54 -5.14
CA ILE A 461 14.78 -37.31 -5.91
C ILE A 461 14.94 -35.82 -6.31
N LEU A 462 13.83 -35.10 -6.48
CA LEU A 462 13.83 -33.65 -6.73
C LEU A 462 14.14 -32.83 -5.47
N GLY A 463 13.68 -33.27 -4.30
CA GLY A 463 13.75 -32.56 -3.02
C GLY A 463 12.41 -31.95 -2.55
N ASP A 464 11.32 -32.23 -3.26
CA ASP A 464 9.98 -31.77 -2.89
C ASP A 464 9.36 -32.65 -1.77
N ALA A 465 9.64 -33.95 -1.76
CA ALA A 465 9.33 -34.85 -0.63
C ALA A 465 10.57 -34.93 0.28
N THR A 466 10.40 -34.62 1.56
CA THR A 466 11.50 -34.61 2.52
C THR A 466 11.93 -36.04 2.85
N CYS A 467 13.24 -36.27 2.84
CA CYS A 467 13.83 -37.52 3.32
C CYS A 467 13.93 -37.46 4.85
N SER A 468 13.11 -38.24 5.55
CA SER A 468 13.03 -38.23 7.02
C SER A 468 14.02 -39.18 7.69
N ALA A 469 14.41 -40.24 6.98
CA ALA A 469 15.45 -41.19 7.38
C ALA A 469 16.16 -41.72 6.14
N GLY A 470 17.40 -42.22 6.30
CA GLY A 470 18.25 -42.64 5.18
C GLY A 470 19.01 -41.48 4.53
N ARG A 471 19.42 -41.65 3.27
CA ARG A 471 20.17 -40.65 2.49
C ARG A 471 19.73 -40.61 1.04
N VAL A 472 19.75 -39.40 0.48
CA VAL A 472 19.47 -39.11 -0.93
C VAL A 472 20.60 -38.27 -1.49
N PHE A 473 21.21 -38.72 -2.59
CA PHE A 473 22.25 -37.99 -3.29
C PHE A 473 21.96 -37.96 -4.79
N ARG A 474 22.22 -36.82 -5.42
CA ARG A 474 21.99 -36.61 -6.86
C ARG A 474 23.12 -35.82 -7.49
N ARG A 475 23.56 -36.23 -8.69
CA ARG A 475 24.53 -35.50 -9.50
C ARG A 475 23.88 -34.87 -10.73
N GLY A 476 24.23 -33.60 -11.00
CA GLY A 476 23.89 -32.90 -12.24
C GLY A 476 22.51 -32.23 -12.28
N ASN A 477 22.19 -31.69 -13.45
CA ASN A 477 20.92 -31.01 -13.73
C ASN A 477 19.80 -32.04 -13.97
N VAL A 478 18.57 -31.68 -13.61
CA VAL A 478 17.38 -32.53 -13.79
C VAL A 478 16.39 -31.85 -14.72
N ALA A 479 15.89 -32.59 -15.70
CA ALA A 479 14.68 -32.24 -16.43
C ALA A 479 13.50 -32.98 -15.78
N TYR A 480 12.40 -32.28 -15.52
CA TYR A 480 11.19 -32.85 -14.92
C TYR A 480 9.96 -32.53 -15.77
N VAL A 481 9.10 -33.53 -15.96
CA VAL A 481 7.79 -33.39 -16.59
C VAL A 481 6.74 -33.82 -15.58
N SER A 482 5.94 -32.87 -15.12
CA SER A 482 4.87 -33.10 -14.15
C SER A 482 3.67 -33.83 -14.76
N GLN A 483 2.97 -34.61 -13.93
CA GLN A 483 1.76 -35.33 -14.35
C GLN A 483 0.63 -34.36 -14.79
N GLN A 484 0.54 -33.20 -14.14
CA GLN A 484 -0.27 -32.09 -14.61
C GLN A 484 0.63 -31.12 -15.39
N PRO A 485 0.37 -30.84 -16.68
CA PRO A 485 1.22 -29.97 -17.48
C PRO A 485 1.12 -28.51 -17.01
N PHE A 486 2.27 -27.85 -16.90
CA PHE A 486 2.37 -26.41 -16.66
C PHE A 486 2.80 -25.71 -17.95
N VAL A 487 2.05 -24.69 -18.35
CA VAL A 487 2.31 -23.89 -19.57
C VAL A 487 2.26 -22.42 -19.20
N GLN A 488 3.32 -21.68 -19.52
CA GLN A 488 3.40 -20.24 -19.30
C GLN A 488 2.50 -19.49 -20.29
N ASN A 489 1.98 -18.33 -19.87
CA ASN A 489 1.26 -17.40 -20.74
C ASN A 489 2.23 -16.63 -21.66
N ALA A 490 2.85 -17.36 -22.57
CA ALA A 490 3.84 -16.92 -23.56
C ALA A 490 3.58 -17.63 -24.90
N SER A 491 4.40 -17.43 -25.93
CA SER A 491 4.21 -18.18 -27.17
C SER A 491 4.53 -19.67 -26.98
N LEU A 492 4.06 -20.52 -27.90
CA LEU A 492 4.43 -21.94 -27.89
C LEU A 492 5.94 -22.14 -28.01
N ARG A 493 6.62 -21.26 -28.77
CA ARG A 493 8.08 -21.28 -28.93
C ARG A 493 8.78 -21.02 -27.59
N ASP A 494 8.34 -20.00 -26.86
CA ASP A 494 8.96 -19.61 -25.58
C ASP A 494 8.72 -20.67 -24.50
N ASN A 495 7.56 -21.34 -24.54
CA ASN A 495 7.28 -22.50 -23.68
C ASN A 495 8.19 -23.71 -23.95
N ILE A 496 8.63 -23.91 -25.20
CA ILE A 496 9.54 -25.00 -25.59
C ILE A 496 11.00 -24.64 -25.28
N LEU A 497 11.39 -23.38 -25.46
CA LEU A 497 12.75 -22.90 -25.14
C LEU A 497 12.96 -22.73 -23.63
N PHE A 498 11.94 -22.28 -22.91
CA PHE A 498 11.90 -22.08 -21.46
C PHE A 498 12.99 -21.14 -20.90
N GLY A 499 13.49 -20.22 -21.72
CA GLY A 499 14.54 -19.24 -21.39
C GLY A 499 15.30 -18.78 -22.62
#